data_AF-A0A1G9R272-F1
#
_entry.id   AF-A0A1G9R272-F1
#
_cell.length_a   1.000
_cell.length_b   1.000
_cell.length_c   1.000
_cell.angle_alpha   90.00
_cell.angle_beta   90.00
_cell.angle_gamma   90.00
#
_symmetry.space_group_name_H-M   'P 1'
#
loop_
_entity.id
_entity.type
_entity.pdbx_description
1 polymer ?
#
loop_
_entity_poly.entity_id
_entity_poly.type
_entity_poly.pdbx_seq_one_letter_code
_entity_poly.pdbx_strand_id
1 'polypeptide(L)' 'MLEGIAFVLSTGIGWTKLPTELGYGSGWTCWRRLHEWADAGVFDRLHTAVLDQLGSEGRLDWSRANLDSVSVRAKRGVS' A
#
# COMPACT_ATOMS: atom_id res chain seq x y z
N MET A 1 4.21 -6.89 11.28
CA MET A 1 4.24 -7.30 9.85
C MET A 1 3.65 -6.21 8.96
N LEU A 2 2.41 -5.78 9.21
CA LEU A 2 1.84 -4.61 8.52
C LEU A 2 2.68 -3.35 8.80
N GLU A 3 3.17 -3.20 10.03
CA GLU A 3 4.05 -2.10 10.46
C GLU A 3 5.33 -2.06 9.64
N GLY A 4 5.94 -3.22 9.37
CA GLY A 4 7.13 -3.34 8.52
C GLY A 4 6.85 -2.98 7.06
N ILE A 5 5.71 -3.42 6.51
CA ILE A 5 5.25 -3.02 5.18
C ILE A 5 5.04 -1.50 5.12
N ALA A 6 4.29 -0.95 6.08
CA ALA A 6 3.99 0.48 6.14
C ALA A 6 5.26 1.33 6.28
N PHE A 7 6.22 0.88 7.10
CA PHE A 7 7.50 1.55 7.28
C PHE A 7 8.32 1.59 6.00
N VAL A 8 8.43 0.45 5.28
CA VAL A 8 9.15 0.40 3.99
C VAL A 8 8.47 1.29 2.96
N LEU A 9 7.13 1.25 2.86
CA LEU A 9 6.39 2.05 1.89
C LEU A 9 6.42 3.55 2.20
N SER A 10 6.45 3.96 3.48
CA SER A 10 6.50 5.37 3.87
C SER A 10 7.90 5.98 3.75
N THR A 11 8.95 5.18 3.99
CA THR A 11 10.34 5.64 3.96
C THR A 11 11.04 5.43 2.61
N GLY A 12 10.51 4.52 1.77
CA GLY A 12 11.09 4.19 0.48
C GLY A 12 12.38 3.38 0.54
N ILE A 13 12.74 2.85 1.72
CA ILE A 13 13.93 2.01 1.86
C ILE A 13 13.77 0.67 1.12
N GLY A 14 14.87 0.02 0.78
CA GLY A 14 14.82 -1.35 0.26
C GLY A 14 14.37 -2.34 1.35
N TRP A 15 13.67 -3.41 0.95
CA TRP A 15 13.21 -4.46 1.87
C TRP A 15 14.33 -5.09 2.70
N THR A 16 15.53 -5.23 2.14
CA THR A 16 16.71 -5.74 2.86
C THR A 16 17.27 -4.78 3.90
N LYS A 17 16.86 -3.51 3.87
CA LYS A 17 17.31 -2.45 4.79
C LYS A 17 16.31 -2.20 5.92
N LEU A 18 15.24 -3.00 6.03
CA LEU A 18 14.30 -2.89 7.15
C LEU A 18 15.05 -3.13 8.47
N PRO A 19 15.09 -2.16 9.40
CA PRO A 19 15.85 -2.31 10.63
C PRO A 19 15.30 -3.44 11.51
N THR A 20 16.16 -4.37 11.91
CA THR A 20 15.78 -5.54 12.71
C THR A 20 15.43 -5.19 14.16
N GLU A 21 16.03 -4.11 14.67
CA GLU A 21 15.83 -3.56 16.01
C GLU A 21 14.40 -3.06 16.26
N LEU A 22 13.65 -2.76 15.19
CA LEU A 22 12.25 -2.34 15.28
C LEU A 22 11.28 -3.52 15.51
N GLY A 23 11.77 -4.76 15.45
CA GLY A 23 10.95 -5.95 15.72
C GLY A 23 9.88 -6.25 14.66
N TYR A 24 9.92 -5.62 13.49
CA TYR A 24 8.91 -5.81 12.43
C TYR A 24 9.04 -7.14 11.67
N GLY A 25 10.10 -7.90 11.94
CA GLY A 25 10.46 -9.12 11.23
C GLY A 25 11.29 -8.86 9.96
N SER A 26 11.52 -9.90 9.16
CA SER A 26 12.27 -9.77 7.91
C SER A 26 11.51 -8.96 6.87
N GLY A 27 12.22 -8.05 6.18
CA GLY A 27 11.64 -7.30 5.06
C GLY A 27 11.19 -8.19 3.90
N TRP A 28 11.84 -9.34 3.66
CA TRP A 28 11.36 -10.31 2.67
C TRP A 28 10.02 -10.95 3.06
N THR A 29 9.83 -11.21 4.35
CA THR A 29 8.54 -11.70 4.87
C THR A 29 7.44 -10.64 4.70
N CYS A 30 7.78 -9.37 4.93
CA CYS A 30 6.88 -8.24 4.67
C CYS A 30 6.53 -8.11 3.18
N TRP A 31 7.53 -8.17 2.29
CA TRP A 31 7.31 -8.11 0.84
C TRP A 31 6.43 -9.25 0.34
N ARG A 32 6.70 -10.49 0.77
CA ARG A 32 5.91 -11.65 0.37
C ARG A 32 4.46 -11.49 0.81
N ARG A 33 4.22 -11.03 2.04
CA ARG A 33 2.86 -10.76 2.52
C ARG A 33 2.18 -9.66 1.73
N LEU A 34 2.89 -8.58 1.41
CA LEU A 34 2.35 -7.51 0.56
C LEU A 34 1.92 -8.06 -0.81
N HIS A 35 2.74 -8.92 -1.41
CA HIS A 35 2.41 -9.58 -2.67
C HIS A 35 1.21 -10.52 -2.55
N GLU A 36 1.16 -11.37 -1.51
CA GLU A 36 0.02 -12.25 -1.23
C GLU A 36 -1.29 -11.46 -1.10
N TRP A 37 -1.25 -10.28 -0.47
CA TRP A 37 -2.41 -9.40 -0.34
C TRP A 37 -2.81 -8.74 -1.65
N ALA A 38 -1.84 -8.34 -2.47
CA ALA A 38 -2.10 -7.82 -3.81
C ALA A 38 -2.77 -8.89 -4.68
N ASP A 39 -2.22 -10.10 -4.71
CA ASP A 39 -2.79 -11.24 -5.46
C ASP A 39 -4.19 -11.62 -4.97
N ALA A 40 -4.42 -11.52 -3.66
CA ALA A 40 -5.73 -11.77 -3.06
C ALA A 40 -6.72 -10.59 -3.22
N GLY A 41 -6.36 -9.52 -3.93
CA GLY A 41 -7.24 -8.35 -4.14
C GLY A 41 -7.64 -7.66 -2.83
N VAL A 42 -6.78 -7.68 -1.81
CA VAL A 42 -7.07 -7.04 -0.51
C VAL A 42 -7.22 -5.54 -0.67
N PHE A 43 -6.36 -4.92 -1.49
CA PHE A 43 -6.38 -3.47 -1.71
C PHE A 43 -7.62 -3.02 -2.48
N ASP A 44 -8.06 -3.78 -3.47
CA ASP A 44 -9.28 -3.47 -4.23
C ASP A 44 -10.51 -3.51 -3.31
N ARG A 45 -10.63 -4.57 -2.49
CA ARG A 45 -11.73 -4.70 -1.52
C ARG A 45 -11.70 -3.60 -0.47
N LEU A 46 -10.52 -3.25 0.04
CA LEU A 46 -10.36 -2.15 0.99
C LEU A 46 -10.76 -0.82 0.35
N HIS A 47 -10.35 -0.57 -0.89
CA HIS A 47 -10.70 0.64 -1.63
C HIS A 47 -12.22 0.78 -1.78
N THR A 48 -12.90 -0.28 -2.24
CA THR A 48 -14.37 -0.30 -2.35
C THR A 48 -15.02 -0.07 -0.99
N ALA A 49 -14.58 -0.75 0.07
CA ALA A 49 -15.18 -0.58 1.41
C ALA A 49 -15.05 0.85 1.93
N VAL A 50 -13.93 1.52 1.67
CA VAL A 50 -13.74 2.94 2.04
C VAL A 50 -14.66 3.85 1.22
N LEU A 51 -14.80 3.60 -0.09
CA LEU A 51 -15.71 4.35 -0.93
C LEU A 51 -17.18 4.16 -0.50
N ASP A 52 -17.59 2.93 -0.20
CA ASP A 52 -18.94 2.63 0.27
C ASP A 52 -19.23 3.35 1.59
N GLN A 53 -18.29 3.31 2.54
CA GLN A 53 -18.43 4.02 3.81
C GLN A 53 -18.57 5.53 3.61
N LEU A 54 -17.66 6.15 2.86
CA LEU A 54 -17.70 7.60 2.61
C LEU A 54 -18.93 8.02 1.79
N GLY A 55 -19.37 7.17 0.86
CA GLY A 55 -20.59 7.35 0.09
C GLY A 55 -21.83 7.33 0.99
N SER A 56 -21.90 6.39 1.93
CA SER A 56 -23.00 6.31 2.90
C SER A 56 -23.07 7.52 3.84
N GLU A 57 -21.92 8.12 4.16
CA GLU A 57 -21.83 9.33 4.97
C GLU A 57 -22.07 10.62 4.15
N GLY A 58 -22.28 10.52 2.83
CA GLY A 58 -22.44 11.68 1.95
C GLY A 58 -21.17 12.55 1.84
N ARG A 59 -20.00 11.99 2.17
CA ARG A 59 -18.71 12.71 2.22
C ARG A 59 -17.91 12.62 0.93
N LEU A 60 -18.40 11.85 -0.05
CA LEU A 60 -17.84 11.82 -1.39
C LEU A 60 -18.37 13.00 -2.21
N ASP A 61 -17.47 13.91 -2.56
CA ASP A 61 -17.73 14.92 -3.60
C ASP A 61 -17.59 14.28 -4.99
N TRP A 62 -18.72 13.78 -5.50
CA TRP A 62 -18.80 13.15 -6.82
C TRP A 62 -18.54 14.13 -7.97
N SER A 63 -18.55 15.45 -7.74
CA SER A 63 -18.21 16.44 -8.77
C SER A 63 -16.71 16.43 -9.14
N ARG A 64 -15.87 15.80 -8.31
CA ARG A 64 -14.41 15.71 -8.45
C ARG A 64 -13.90 14.29 -8.66
N ALA A 65 -14.75 13.35 -9.09
CA ALA A 65 -14.31 12.00 -9.42
C ALA A 65 -13.27 12.05 -10.57
N ASN A 66 -11.99 11.97 -10.22
CA ASN A 66 -10.90 11.88 -11.18
C ASN A 66 -10.73 10.42 -11.59
N LEU A 67 -11.15 10.11 -12.81
CA LEU A 67 -10.96 8.79 -13.45
C LEU A 67 -9.49 8.54 -13.83
N ASP A 68 -8.70 9.61 -14.01
CA ASP A 68 -7.33 9.53 -14.51
C ASP A 68 -6.31 9.96 -13.45
N SER A 69 -5.92 9.03 -12.56
CA SER A 69 -4.68 9.19 -11.80
C SER A 69 -3.49 8.68 -12.63
N VAL A 70 -2.56 9.57 -12.96
CA VAL A 70 -1.37 9.20 -13.74
C VAL A 70 -0.37 8.54 -12.80
N SER A 71 -0.27 7.21 -12.85
CA SER A 71 0.74 6.49 -12.08
C SER A 71 2.11 6.65 -12.76
N VAL A 72 2.99 7.47 -12.15
CA VAL A 72 4.40 7.51 -12.59
C VAL A 72 5.07 6.25 -12.09
N ARG A 73 5.43 5.34 -13.00
CA ARG A 73 6.21 4.14 -12.68
C ARG A 73 7.51 4.59 -12.00
N ALA A 74 7.75 4.12 -10.78
CA ALA A 74 9.04 4.30 -10.12
C ALA A 74 10.15 3.75 -11.05
N LYS A 75 11.16 4.56 -11.36
CA LYS A 75 12.35 4.09 -12.09
C LYS A 75 12.90 2.90 -11.31
N ARG A 76 13.01 1.74 -11.96
CA ARG A 76 13.66 0.54 -11.39
C ARG A 76 14.95 1.00 -10.71
N GLY A 77 15.07 0.74 -9.40
CA GLY A 77 16.32 0.92 -8.69
C GLY A 77 17.40 0.16 -9.44
N VAL A 78 18.44 0.88 -9.86
CA VAL A 78 19.61 0.28 -10.50
C VAL A 78 20.31 -0.55 -9.41
N SER A 79 20.44 -1.85 -9.66
CA SER A 79 21.27 -2.75 -8.85
C SER A 79 22.74 -2.40 -9.00
#